data_AF-A0A7X6DQK5-F1
#
_entry.id   AF-A0A7X6DQK5-F1
#
_cell.length_a   1.000
_cell.length_b   1.000
_cell.length_c   1.000
_cell.angle_alpha   90.00
_cell.angle_beta   90.00
_cell.angle_gamma   90.00
#
_symmetry.space_group_name_H-M   'P 1'
#
loop_
_entity.id
_entity.type
_entity.pdbx_description
1 polymer ?
#
loop_
_entity_poly.entity_id
_entity_poly.type
_entity_poly.pdbx_seq_one_letter_code
_entity_poly.pdbx_strand_id
1 'polypeptide(L)'
;MKNLFYPLFLFAFSVSLLSGCATFEIAHFSMLTTKNVDLSQPSEKVGSKVIGKDKRIWFIIPFGLPRIDNAVNDALKNGNGDFMTDIDVEHRVFSIPLIYYRVWYEVKGNLWRIKPVSGNAP
;
A
#
# COMPACT_ATOMS: atom_id res chain seq x y z
N MET A 1 24.36 -14.25 -37.86
CA MET A 1 23.16 -14.01 -37.02
C MET A 1 23.33 -14.46 -35.56
N LYS A 2 24.11 -15.51 -35.25
CA LYS A 2 24.35 -15.97 -33.86
C LYS A 2 25.10 -14.96 -32.97
N ASN A 3 25.89 -14.10 -33.61
CA ASN A 3 26.76 -13.10 -33.02
C ASN A 3 26.02 -11.81 -32.57
N LEU A 4 24.79 -11.59 -33.04
CA LEU A 4 23.95 -10.44 -32.64
C LEU A 4 23.04 -10.79 -31.44
N PHE A 5 22.72 -12.07 -31.24
CA PHE A 5 21.91 -12.54 -30.11
C PHE A 5 22.67 -12.54 -28.78
N TYR A 6 23.98 -12.79 -28.80
CA TYR A 6 24.81 -12.83 -27.60
C TYR A 6 24.92 -11.49 -26.85
N PRO A 7 25.18 -10.33 -27.50
CA PRO A 7 25.18 -9.05 -26.79
C PRO A 7 23.78 -8.66 -26.28
N LEU A 8 22.71 -9.01 -27.00
CA LEU A 8 21.34 -8.77 -26.55
C LEU A 8 20.99 -9.60 -25.30
N PHE A 9 21.44 -10.85 -25.26
CA PHE A 9 21.26 -11.73 -24.10
C PHE A 9 22.05 -11.26 -22.88
N LEU A 10 23.31 -10.85 -23.06
CA LEU A 10 24.12 -10.27 -21.98
C LEU A 10 23.54 -8.95 -21.45
N PHE A 11 23.02 -8.10 -22.34
CA PHE A 11 22.34 -6.88 -21.93
C PHE A 11 21.06 -7.17 -21.13
N ALA A 12 20.21 -8.09 -21.61
CA ALA A 12 19.00 -8.49 -20.89
C ALA A 12 19.31 -9.13 -19.52
N PHE A 13 20.36 -9.95 -19.45
CA PHE A 13 20.83 -10.55 -18.19
C PHE A 13 21.35 -9.49 -17.22
N SER A 14 22.14 -8.53 -17.71
CA SER A 14 22.61 -7.40 -16.92
C SER A 14 21.45 -6.55 -16.38
N VAL A 15 20.49 -6.17 -17.21
CA VAL A 15 19.32 -5.38 -16.77
C VAL A 15 18.48 -6.12 -15.72
N SER A 16 18.37 -7.45 -15.84
CA SER A 16 17.63 -8.28 -14.88
C SER A 16 18.30 -8.29 -13.50
N LEU A 17 19.64 -8.33 -13.45
CA LEU A 17 20.40 -8.30 -12.19
C LEU A 17 20.30 -6.97 -11.45
N LEU A 18 20.02 -5.88 -12.17
CA LEU A 18 19.84 -4.56 -11.57
C LEU A 18 18.36 -4.22 -11.28
N SER A 19 17.42 -5.09 -11.65
CA SER A 19 16.03 -4.92 -11.23
C SER A 19 15.88 -5.28 -9.75
N GLY A 20 15.15 -4.45 -9.00
CA GLY A 20 15.08 -4.59 -7.55
C GLY A 20 13.74 -4.13 -6.99
N CYS A 21 13.31 -4.78 -5.90
CA CYS A 21 12.22 -4.32 -5.06
C CYS A 21 12.79 -4.00 -3.69
N ALA A 22 12.80 -2.74 -3.31
CA ALA A 22 13.15 -2.28 -1.97
C ALA A 22 11.88 -2.06 -1.14
N THR A 23 11.91 -2.47 0.13
CA THR A 23 10.84 -2.23 1.10
C THR A 23 11.46 -1.53 2.30
N PHE A 24 10.85 -0.44 2.72
CA PHE A 24 11.28 0.37 3.86
C PHE A 24 10.11 0.51 4.81
N GLU A 25 10.32 0.17 6.07
CA GLU A 25 9.34 0.43 7.12
C GLU A 25 9.43 1.90 7.53
N ILE A 26 8.30 2.60 7.56
CA ILE A 26 8.25 4.04 7.83
C ILE A 26 7.82 4.28 9.26
N ALA A 27 6.76 3.58 9.69
CA ALA A 27 6.10 3.86 10.94
C ALA A 27 5.21 2.70 11.38
N HIS A 28 5.06 2.64 12.70
CA HIS A 28 4.16 1.76 13.44
C HIS A 28 3.12 2.62 14.14
N PHE A 29 1.84 2.33 13.93
CA PHE A 29 0.76 3.06 14.58
C PHE A 29 -0.13 2.11 15.36
N SER A 30 -0.47 2.50 16.59
CA SER A 30 -1.47 1.77 17.38
C SER A 30 -2.86 1.87 16.77
N MET A 31 -3.18 3.01 16.15
CA MET A 31 -4.47 3.29 15.54
C MET A 31 -4.37 4.36 14.44
N LEU A 32 -5.08 4.18 13.33
CA LEU A 32 -5.23 5.17 12.26
C LEU A 32 -6.63 5.08 11.64
N THR A 33 -7.10 6.22 11.16
CA THR A 33 -8.28 6.32 10.30
C THR A 33 -8.22 7.60 9.49
N THR A 34 -8.89 7.59 8.34
CA THR A 34 -9.15 8.76 7.48
C THR A 34 -10.61 9.20 7.54
N LYS A 35 -11.45 8.48 8.30
CA LYS A 35 -12.85 8.81 8.55
C LYS A 35 -12.97 9.52 9.90
N ASN A 36 -13.99 10.35 10.04
CA ASN A 36 -14.40 10.84 11.36
C ASN A 36 -15.18 9.71 12.06
N VAL A 37 -14.67 9.21 13.17
CA VAL A 37 -15.20 8.04 13.87
C VAL A 37 -15.34 8.35 15.36
N ASP A 38 -16.43 7.87 15.95
CA ASP A 38 -16.69 7.99 17.38
C ASP A 38 -16.24 6.72 18.11
N LEU A 39 -15.11 6.81 18.81
CA LEU A 39 -14.50 5.69 19.51
C LEU A 39 -15.18 5.35 20.84
N SER A 40 -16.17 6.13 21.28
CA SER A 40 -16.99 5.79 22.44
C SER A 40 -17.96 4.64 22.16
N GLN A 41 -18.27 4.40 20.89
CA GLN A 41 -19.19 3.36 20.47
C GLN A 41 -18.52 1.97 20.45
N PRO A 42 -19.28 0.90 20.75
CA PRO A 42 -18.75 -0.45 20.67
C PRO A 42 -18.30 -0.76 19.24
N SER A 43 -17.11 -1.33 19.10
CA SER A 43 -16.56 -1.74 17.81
C SER A 43 -16.37 -3.24 17.73
N GLU A 44 -16.36 -3.76 16.51
CA GLU A 44 -16.06 -5.16 16.22
C GLU A 44 -14.91 -5.26 15.22
N LYS A 45 -14.07 -6.27 15.42
CA LYS A 45 -12.99 -6.58 14.48
C LYS A 45 -13.60 -7.25 13.26
N VAL A 46 -13.47 -6.60 12.09
CA VAL A 46 -14.00 -7.08 10.81
C VAL A 46 -12.93 -7.65 9.89
N GLY A 47 -11.66 -7.41 10.19
CA GLY A 47 -10.54 -7.96 9.42
C GLY A 47 -9.25 -8.03 10.23
N SER A 48 -8.39 -8.99 9.90
CA SER A 48 -7.03 -9.09 10.44
C SER A 48 -6.02 -9.01 9.31
N LYS A 49 -4.94 -8.25 9.50
CA LYS A 49 -3.88 -8.07 8.50
C LYS A 49 -4.43 -7.59 7.13
N VAL A 50 -5.43 -6.72 7.17
CA VAL A 50 -5.98 -6.07 5.98
C VAL A 50 -4.92 -5.15 5.39
N ILE A 51 -4.78 -5.20 4.07
CA ILE A 51 -3.76 -4.45 3.34
C ILE A 51 -4.43 -3.42 2.45
N GLY A 52 -3.99 -2.17 2.56
CA GLY A 52 -4.34 -1.10 1.62
C GLY A 52 -3.10 -0.54 0.94
N LYS A 53 -3.23 -0.14 -0.33
CA LYS A 53 -2.09 0.32 -1.14
C LYS A 53 -2.44 1.56 -1.94
N ASP A 54 -1.49 2.48 -2.05
CA ASP A 54 -1.56 3.58 -3.02
C ASP A 54 -0.31 3.57 -3.90
N LYS A 55 -0.49 3.20 -5.18
CA LYS A 55 0.61 2.97 -6.13
C LYS A 55 0.70 4.06 -7.18
N ARG A 56 1.92 4.52 -7.47
CA ARG A 56 2.22 5.41 -8.60
C ARG A 56 3.34 4.83 -9.45
N ILE A 57 3.25 5.12 -10.74
CA ILE A 57 4.22 4.67 -11.74
C ILE A 57 5.00 5.90 -12.19
N TRP A 58 6.32 5.80 -12.14
CA TRP A 58 7.24 6.82 -12.60
C TRP A 58 8.01 6.27 -13.80
N PHE A 59 7.88 6.95 -14.94
CA PHE A 59 8.78 6.82 -16.08
C PHE A 59 9.69 8.05 -16.09
N ILE A 60 9.89 8.70 -17.23
CA ILE A 60 10.63 9.97 -17.34
C ILE A 60 9.87 11.13 -16.68
N ILE A 61 8.54 11.04 -16.61
CA ILE A 61 7.67 12.06 -16.00
C ILE A 61 7.01 11.45 -14.75
N PRO A 62 7.07 12.11 -13.57
CA PRO A 62 6.43 11.61 -12.37
C PRO A 62 4.90 11.80 -12.45
N PHE A 63 4.14 10.71 -12.44
CA PHE A 63 2.67 10.75 -12.36
C PHE A 63 2.18 10.87 -10.91
N GLY A 64 2.57 11.96 -10.25
CA GLY A 64 2.21 12.25 -8.86
C GLY A 64 2.93 11.38 -7.84
N LEU A 65 2.63 11.61 -6.57
CA LEU A 65 3.20 10.89 -5.42
C LEU A 65 2.15 9.98 -4.77
N PRO A 66 2.54 8.78 -4.32
CA PRO A 66 1.67 7.96 -3.49
C PRO A 66 1.43 8.67 -2.15
N ARG A 67 0.28 8.42 -1.52
CA ARG A 67 -0.04 8.99 -0.22
C ARG A 67 -0.54 7.92 0.76
N ILE A 68 -0.11 8.04 2.01
CA ILE A 68 -0.47 7.09 3.08
C ILE A 68 -1.98 7.13 3.35
N ASP A 69 -2.61 8.30 3.34
CA ASP A 69 -4.06 8.42 3.56
C ASP A 69 -4.88 7.73 2.47
N ASN A 70 -4.41 7.72 1.22
CA ASN A 70 -5.04 6.92 0.16
C ASN A 70 -4.89 5.42 0.42
N ALA A 71 -3.74 4.95 0.89
CA ALA A 71 -3.52 3.55 1.24
C ALA A 71 -4.39 3.12 2.44
N VAL A 72 -4.53 3.98 3.46
CA VAL A 72 -5.47 3.76 4.57
C VAL A 72 -6.91 3.71 4.06
N ASN A 73 -7.32 4.67 3.23
CA ASN A 73 -8.65 4.68 2.61
C ASN A 73 -8.94 3.40 1.81
N ASP A 74 -7.97 2.90 1.06
CA ASP A 74 -8.06 1.64 0.32
C ASP A 74 -8.27 0.46 1.28
N ALA A 75 -7.50 0.37 2.37
CA ALA A 75 -7.68 -0.67 3.40
C ALA A 75 -9.08 -0.62 4.04
N LEU A 76 -9.53 0.57 4.45
CA LEU A 76 -10.84 0.77 5.06
C LEU A 76 -11.98 0.39 4.11
N LYS A 77 -11.89 0.77 2.84
CA LYS A 77 -12.91 0.45 1.82
C LYS A 77 -12.94 -1.05 1.52
N ASN A 78 -11.78 -1.66 1.28
CA ASN A 78 -11.69 -3.07 0.88
C ASN A 78 -12.17 -4.03 1.97
N GLY A 79 -11.90 -3.70 3.25
CA GLY A 79 -12.40 -4.50 4.37
C GLY A 79 -13.71 -3.98 5.00
N ASN A 80 -14.33 -2.96 4.40
CA ASN A 80 -15.53 -2.30 4.90
C ASN A 80 -15.44 -1.92 6.40
N GLY A 81 -14.33 -1.33 6.82
CA GLY A 81 -14.08 -0.91 8.20
C GLY A 81 -14.05 0.60 8.36
N ASP A 82 -14.01 1.06 9.60
CA ASP A 82 -14.04 2.47 9.97
C ASP A 82 -12.70 2.97 10.49
N PHE A 83 -11.92 2.10 11.14
CA PHE A 83 -10.57 2.41 11.57
C PHE A 83 -9.70 1.15 11.62
N MET A 84 -8.39 1.35 11.69
CA MET A 84 -7.41 0.28 11.81
C MET A 84 -6.66 0.36 13.15
N THR A 85 -6.15 -0.77 13.63
CA THR A 85 -5.23 -0.87 14.78
C THR A 85 -4.07 -1.80 14.46
N ASP A 86 -2.97 -1.72 15.22
CA ASP A 86 -1.78 -2.58 15.03
C ASP A 86 -1.27 -2.51 13.58
N ILE A 87 -0.76 -1.33 13.22
CA ILE A 87 -0.58 -0.92 11.83
C ILE A 87 0.89 -0.73 11.50
N ASP A 88 1.33 -1.45 10.49
CA ASP A 88 2.63 -1.28 9.84
C ASP A 88 2.46 -0.46 8.56
N VAL A 89 3.26 0.58 8.38
CA VAL A 89 3.31 1.37 7.13
C VAL A 89 4.65 1.16 6.45
N GLU A 90 4.60 0.62 5.24
CA GLU A 90 5.77 0.36 4.40
C GLU A 90 5.77 1.27 3.16
N HIS A 91 6.94 1.82 2.83
CA HIS A 91 7.23 2.38 1.52
C HIS A 91 7.91 1.32 0.66
N ARG A 92 7.39 1.09 -0.55
CA ARG A 92 7.94 0.11 -1.48
C ARG A 92 8.29 0.77 -2.79
N VAL A 93 9.45 0.41 -3.30
CA VAL A 93 9.97 0.89 -4.57
C VAL A 93 10.38 -0.31 -5.39
N PHE A 94 9.85 -0.41 -6.60
CA PHE A 94 10.29 -1.35 -7.61
C PHE A 94 10.89 -0.57 -8.76
N SER A 95 12.05 -0.98 -9.24
CA SER A 95 12.73 -0.33 -10.35
C SER A 95 13.33 -1.32 -11.31
N ILE A 96 13.18 -1.03 -12.60
CA ILE A 96 13.98 -1.60 -13.69
C ILE A 96 14.86 -0.45 -14.18
N PRO A 97 16.19 -0.59 -14.14
CA PRO A 97 17.11 0.49 -14.48
C PRO A 97 16.77 1.14 -15.80
N LEU A 98 16.80 2.48 -15.84
CA LEU A 98 16.66 3.32 -17.03
C LEU A 98 15.29 3.28 -17.73
N ILE A 99 14.34 2.44 -17.28
CA ILE A 99 13.08 2.22 -18.01
C ILE A 99 11.86 2.42 -17.12
N TYR A 100 11.89 1.97 -15.87
CA TYR A 100 10.66 1.85 -15.09
C TYR A 100 10.89 2.00 -13.59
N TYR A 101 10.05 2.81 -12.95
CA TYR A 101 9.95 2.91 -11.51
C TYR A 101 8.49 2.80 -11.07
N ARG A 102 8.25 2.11 -9.96
CA ARG A 102 6.95 2.05 -9.29
C ARG A 102 7.18 2.28 -7.81
N VAL A 103 6.49 3.27 -7.27
CA VAL A 103 6.56 3.64 -5.86
C VAL A 103 5.18 3.50 -5.24
N TRP A 104 5.10 2.98 -4.02
CA TRP A 104 3.83 2.86 -3.32
C TRP A 104 3.97 2.83 -1.81
N TYR A 105 2.90 3.26 -1.14
CA TYR A 105 2.71 2.97 0.27
C TYR A 105 1.83 1.74 0.42
N GLU A 106 2.17 0.91 1.39
CA GLU A 106 1.42 -0.27 1.79
C GLU A 106 1.16 -0.17 3.29
N VAL A 107 -0.11 -0.18 3.67
CA VAL A 107 -0.56 -0.13 5.06
C VAL A 107 -1.14 -1.49 5.40
N LYS A 108 -0.68 -2.09 6.48
CA LYS A 108 -1.16 -3.40 6.95
C LYS A 108 -1.62 -3.27 8.38
N GLY A 109 -2.76 -3.85 8.73
CA GLY A 109 -3.17 -3.89 10.13
C GLY A 109 -4.51 -4.57 10.35
N ASN A 110 -4.98 -4.50 11.59
CA ASN A 110 -6.28 -5.01 12.00
C ASN A 110 -7.37 -3.98 11.71
N LEU A 111 -8.50 -4.43 11.18
CA LEU A 111 -9.60 -3.57 10.75
C LEU A 111 -10.80 -3.71 11.67
N TRP A 112 -11.37 -2.58 12.05
CA TRP A 112 -12.50 -2.50 12.98
C TRP A 112 -13.64 -1.69 12.39
N ARG A 113 -14.87 -2.06 12.74
CA ARG A 113 -16.09 -1.35 12.39
C ARG A 113 -16.83 -0.92 13.65
N ILE A 114 -17.37 0.29 13.65
CA ILE A 114 -18.22 0.75 14.75
C ILE A 114 -19.60 0.11 14.59
N LYS A 115 -20.13 -0.47 15.67
CA LYS A 115 -21.48 -1.03 15.64
C LYS A 115 -22.49 0.11 15.64
N PRO A 116 -23.52 0.07 14.78
CA PRO A 116 -24.58 1.05 14.82
C PRO A 116 -25.26 1.03 16.19
N VAL A 117 -25.54 2.21 16.73
CA VAL A 117 -26.28 2.37 17.99
C VAL A 117 -27.67 1.75 17.79
N SER A 118 -27.88 0.57 18.36
CA SER A 118 -29.19 -0.09 18.41
C SER A 118 -30.10 0.69 19.36
N GLY A 119 -30.70 1.76 18.90
CA GLY A 119 -31.64 2.55 19.70
C GLY A 119 -31.88 3.93 19.13
N ASN A 120 -32.75 4.00 18.12
CA ASN A 120 -33.77 5.04 17.94
C ASN A 120 -34.61 4.66 16.72
N ALA A 121 -35.50 3.69 16.92
CA ALA A 121 -36.72 3.64 16.12
C ALA A 121 -37.58 4.83 16.61
N PRO A 122 -37.99 5.76 15.74
CA PRO A 122 -39.12 6.62 16.04
C PRO A 122 -40.41 5.80 16.15
#